data_AF-A0A0B8P2K2-F1
#
_entry.id   AF-A0A0B8P2K2-F1
#
_cell.length_a   1.000
_cell.length_b   1.000
_cell.length_c   1.000
_cell.angle_alpha   90.00
_cell.angle_beta   90.00
_cell.angle_gamma   90.00
#
_symmetry.space_group_name_H-M   'P 1'
#
loop_
_entity.id
_entity.type
_entity.pdbx_description
1 polymer ?
#
loop_
_entity_poly.entity_id
_entity_poly.type
_entity_poly.pdbx_seq_one_letter_code
_entity_poly.pdbx_strand_id
1 'polypeptide(L)'
;MTAEVGEDGIALGEKFSYRIEVVGNTMTVTVMREGHDDVVQVVDMSESGYDVGGKYMYFKAGVYNQNINGDMDDYVQATFYQLDVSHSKFEG
;
A
#
# COMPACT_ATOMS: atom_id res chain seq x y z
N MET A 1 -1.55 -3.25 -16.32
CA MET A 1 -1.71 -1.79 -16.23
C MET A 1 -0.32 -1.22 -16.04
N THR A 2 0.28 -0.69 -17.11
CA THR A 2 1.48 0.16 -17.02
C THR A 2 0.99 1.59 -17.15
N ALA A 3 1.37 2.46 -16.23
CA ALA A 3 1.13 3.88 -16.35
C ALA A 3 2.32 4.53 -17.05
N GLU A 4 2.07 5.40 -18.02
CA GLU A 4 3.08 6.27 -18.62
C GLU A 4 3.34 7.42 -17.64
N VAL A 5 4.30 7.25 -16.73
CA VAL A 5 4.56 8.19 -15.62
C VAL A 5 5.65 9.23 -15.92
N GLY A 6 6.45 9.03 -16.98
CA GLY A 6 7.55 9.93 -17.35
C GLY A 6 8.52 10.20 -16.19
N GLU A 7 9.01 11.45 -16.11
CA GLU A 7 9.93 11.92 -15.07
C GLU A 7 9.25 12.18 -13.72
N ASP A 8 7.91 12.15 -13.65
CA ASP A 8 7.15 12.46 -12.43
C ASP A 8 6.96 11.23 -11.50
N GLY A 9 7.48 10.06 -11.93
CA GLY A 9 7.36 8.78 -11.24
C GLY A 9 8.27 8.60 -10.02
N ILE A 10 8.44 7.34 -9.59
CA ILE A 10 9.39 6.92 -8.55
C ILE A 10 10.44 6.03 -9.21
N ALA A 11 11.70 6.44 -9.16
CA ALA A 11 12.79 5.72 -9.81
C ALA A 11 13.22 4.45 -9.03
N LEU A 12 13.89 3.51 -9.72
CA LEU A 12 14.51 2.36 -9.03
C LEU A 12 15.58 2.84 -8.04
N GLY A 13 15.47 2.38 -6.79
CA GLY A 13 16.39 2.76 -5.71
C GLY A 13 16.05 4.08 -5.01
N GLU A 14 15.07 4.85 -5.52
CA GLU A 14 14.52 6.00 -4.81
C GLU A 14 13.78 5.55 -3.55
N LYS A 15 14.03 6.22 -2.44
CA LYS A 15 13.31 5.94 -1.19
C LYS A 15 11.99 6.69 -1.19
N PHE A 16 10.94 5.97 -0.84
CA PHE A 16 9.63 6.53 -0.55
C PHE A 16 9.03 5.79 0.64
N SER A 17 7.94 6.33 1.20
CA SER A 17 7.17 5.68 2.24
C SER A 17 5.71 5.57 1.82
N TYR A 18 5.01 4.58 2.36
CA TYR A 18 3.56 4.47 2.25
C TYR A 18 2.94 4.30 3.63
N ARG A 19 1.71 4.77 3.78
CA ARG A 19 0.86 4.51 4.95
C ARG A 19 -0.49 4.03 4.45
N ILE A 20 -0.95 2.91 5.00
CA ILE A 20 -2.30 2.40 4.79
C ILE A 20 -2.97 2.42 6.16
N GLU A 21 -3.96 3.27 6.32
CA GLU A 21 -4.70 3.46 7.56
C GLU A 21 -6.17 3.12 7.33
N VAL A 22 -6.73 2.25 8.17
CA VAL A 22 -8.15 1.88 8.12
C VAL A 22 -8.79 2.22 9.46
N VAL A 23 -9.76 3.12 9.46
CA VAL A 23 -10.56 3.50 10.63
C VAL A 23 -12.03 3.35 10.27
N GLY A 24 -12.70 2.36 10.88
CA GLY A 24 -14.06 1.99 10.48
C GLY A 24 -14.13 1.60 9.00
N ASN A 25 -15.04 2.22 8.26
CA ASN A 25 -15.22 2.02 6.82
C ASN A 25 -14.43 3.02 5.96
N THR A 26 -13.44 3.73 6.52
CA THR A 26 -12.59 4.65 5.77
C THR A 26 -11.18 4.09 5.67
N MET A 27 -10.69 3.94 4.44
CA MET A 27 -9.29 3.63 4.18
C MET A 27 -8.58 4.87 3.61
N THR A 28 -7.52 5.31 4.28
CA THR A 28 -6.64 6.38 3.82
C THR A 28 -5.31 5.79 3.38
N VAL A 29 -4.95 6.01 2.13
CA VAL A 29 -3.64 5.63 1.57
C VAL A 29 -2.83 6.90 1.35
N THR A 30 -1.63 6.95 1.92
CA THR A 30 -0.68 8.05 1.75
C THR A 30 0.60 7.54 1.12
N VAL A 31 1.11 8.21 0.09
CA VAL A 31 2.46 8.02 -0.46
C VAL A 31 3.28 9.27 -0.17
N MET A 32 4.46 9.09 0.42
CA MET A 32 5.35 10.15 0.90
C MET A 32 6.71 10.03 0.19
N ARG A 33 7.24 11.14 -0.32
CA ARG A 33 8.56 11.22 -0.98
C ARG A 33 9.32 12.42 -0.46
N GLU A 34 10.63 12.30 -0.31
CA GLU A 34 11.47 13.40 0.15
C GLU A 34 11.43 14.56 -0.86
N GLY A 35 11.16 15.78 -0.40
CA GLY A 35 11.08 16.97 -1.27
C GLY A 35 9.77 17.12 -2.07
N HIS A 36 8.78 16.26 -1.84
CA HIS A 36 7.45 16.35 -2.46
C HIS A 36 6.35 16.39 -1.40
N ASP A 37 5.20 16.99 -1.76
CA ASP A 37 4.00 16.90 -0.95
C ASP A 37 3.44 15.47 -0.93
N ASP A 38 2.79 15.11 0.18
CA ASP A 38 2.13 13.82 0.34
C ASP A 38 0.98 13.66 -0.66
N VAL A 39 0.94 12.50 -1.33
CA VAL A 39 -0.20 12.11 -2.17
C VAL A 39 -1.15 11.27 -1.33
N VAL A 40 -2.40 11.73 -1.18
CA VAL A 40 -3.40 11.10 -0.32
C VAL A 40 -4.61 10.68 -1.14
N GLN A 41 -5.04 9.44 -0.94
CA GLN A 41 -6.33 8.95 -1.42
C GLN A 41 -7.15 8.45 -0.23
N VAL A 42 -8.40 8.92 -0.15
CA VAL A 42 -9.39 8.44 0.82
C VAL A 42 -10.42 7.61 0.07
N VAL A 43 -10.64 6.39 0.55
CA VAL A 43 -11.59 5.44 -0.01
C VAL A 43 -12.70 5.20 1.03
N ASP A 44 -13.93 5.48 0.61
CA ASP A 44 -15.12 5.08 1.35
C ASP A 44 -15.43 3.60 1.06
N MET A 45 -15.37 2.78 2.10
CA MET A 45 -15.65 1.34 2.05
C MET A 45 -17.02 0.98 2.64
N SER A 46 -17.90 1.96 2.87
CA SER A 46 -19.23 1.74 3.47
C SER A 46 -20.10 0.75 2.70
N GLU A 47 -19.91 0.62 1.39
CA GLU A 47 -20.60 -0.36 0.54
C GLU A 47 -19.72 -1.55 0.12
N SER A 48 -18.53 -1.69 0.69
CA SER A 48 -17.59 -2.78 0.35
C SER A 48 -17.90 -4.10 1.07
N GLY A 49 -18.76 -4.07 2.08
CA GLY A 49 -19.19 -5.25 2.84
C GLY A 49 -18.11 -5.87 3.75
N TYR A 50 -17.00 -5.15 4.00
CA TYR A 50 -15.94 -5.62 4.92
C TYR A 50 -16.35 -5.56 6.39
N ASP A 51 -17.38 -4.79 6.71
CA ASP A 51 -18.04 -4.69 8.01
C ASP A 51 -19.10 -5.79 8.24
N VAL A 52 -19.39 -6.62 7.25
CA VAL A 52 -20.20 -7.83 7.45
C VAL A 52 -19.41 -8.81 8.32
N GLY A 53 -19.98 -9.13 9.48
CA GLY A 53 -19.36 -9.99 10.49
C GLY A 53 -18.84 -11.33 9.95
N GLY A 54 -17.77 -11.84 10.58
CA GLY A 54 -17.08 -13.07 10.16
C GLY A 54 -15.86 -12.84 9.25
N LYS A 55 -15.58 -11.59 8.88
CA LYS A 55 -14.37 -11.20 8.16
C LYS A 55 -13.31 -10.73 9.16
N TYR A 56 -12.10 -11.26 9.04
CA TYR A 56 -10.93 -10.82 9.80
C TYR A 56 -9.87 -10.29 8.84
N MET A 57 -9.06 -9.36 9.32
CA MET A 57 -8.08 -8.65 8.51
C MET A 57 -6.67 -8.91 8.99
N TYR A 58 -5.72 -8.81 8.08
CA TYR A 58 -4.29 -8.88 8.35
C TYR A 58 -3.54 -8.08 7.27
N PHE A 59 -2.47 -7.38 7.66
CA PHE A 59 -1.62 -6.68 6.70
C PHE A 59 -0.61 -7.64 6.05
N LYS A 60 -0.21 -7.30 4.82
CA LYS A 60 0.91 -7.94 4.12
C LYS A 60 1.84 -6.84 3.61
N ALA A 61 3.14 -7.11 3.65
CA ALA A 61 4.17 -6.25 3.07
C ALA A 61 5.28 -7.11 2.47
N GLY A 62 5.90 -6.63 1.40
CA GLY A 62 6.95 -7.34 0.66
C GLY A 62 6.79 -7.19 -0.85
N VAL A 63 7.47 -8.05 -1.59
CA VAL A 63 7.36 -8.16 -3.05
C VAL A 63 6.44 -9.32 -3.41
N TYR A 64 5.26 -9.00 -3.96
CA TYR A 64 4.36 -9.99 -4.54
C TYR A 64 4.36 -9.84 -6.06
N ASN A 65 5.16 -10.67 -6.75
CA ASN A 65 5.38 -10.56 -8.19
C ASN A 65 4.06 -10.75 -8.96
N GLN A 66 3.65 -9.72 -9.71
CA GLN A 66 2.42 -9.72 -10.52
C GLN A 66 2.67 -10.16 -11.98
N ASN A 67 3.90 -10.54 -12.33
CA ASN A 67 4.25 -11.06 -13.65
C ASN A 67 4.42 -12.58 -13.62
N ILE A 68 3.65 -13.29 -14.45
CA ILE A 68 3.77 -14.74 -14.66
C ILE A 68 4.23 -15.11 -16.07
N ASN A 69 4.36 -14.14 -16.98
CA ASN A 69 4.69 -14.36 -18.39
C ASN A 69 6.14 -13.99 -18.75
N GLY A 70 6.93 -13.53 -17.78
CA GLY A 70 8.35 -13.22 -17.97
C GLY A 70 9.24 -14.46 -18.03
N ASP A 71 10.53 -14.24 -18.28
CA ASP A 71 11.53 -15.31 -18.20
C ASP A 71 11.60 -15.88 -16.77
N MET A 72 11.98 -17.16 -16.64
CA MET A 72 11.94 -17.87 -15.35
C MET A 72 12.86 -17.24 -14.28
N ASP A 73 13.94 -16.60 -14.71
CA ASP A 73 14.93 -15.96 -13.84
C ASP A 73 14.70 -14.44 -13.71
N ASP A 74 13.64 -13.90 -14.31
CA ASP A 74 13.22 -12.50 -14.11
C ASP A 74 12.67 -12.32 -12.69
N TYR A 75 12.92 -11.15 -12.08
CA TYR A 75 12.63 -10.94 -10.68
C TYR A 75 12.24 -9.50 -10.35
N VAL A 76 11.53 -9.35 -9.24
CA VAL A 76 11.27 -8.06 -8.60
C VAL A 76 11.91 -8.04 -7.22
N GLN A 77 12.43 -6.89 -6.82
CA GLN A 77 13.11 -6.72 -5.53
C GLN A 77 12.73 -5.38 -4.91
N ALA A 78 12.57 -5.37 -3.60
CA ALA A 78 12.42 -4.16 -2.80
C ALA A 78 13.26 -4.26 -1.52
N THR A 79 13.69 -3.13 -0.98
CA THR A 79 14.38 -3.04 0.31
C THR A 79 13.54 -2.17 1.25
N PHE A 80 13.07 -2.77 2.34
CA PHE A 80 12.32 -2.06 3.37
C PHE A 80 13.30 -1.54 4.43
N TYR A 81 13.23 -0.23 4.71
CA TYR A 81 14.00 0.41 5.79
C TYR A 81 13.17 0.61 7.06
N GLN A 82 11.84 0.57 6.94
CA GLN A 82 10.88 0.68 8.03
C GLN A 82 9.65 -0.16 7.67
N LEU A 83 9.11 -0.88 8.66
CA LEU A 83 7.87 -1.64 8.51
C LEU A 83 7.15 -1.69 9.86
N ASP A 84 6.21 -0.77 10.06
CA ASP A 84 5.47 -0.62 11.30
C ASP A 84 4.01 -1.04 11.14
N VAL A 85 3.44 -1.58 12.20
CA VAL A 85 2.03 -1.97 12.28
C VAL A 85 1.47 -1.51 13.62
N SER A 86 0.30 -0.89 13.60
CA SER A 86 -0.43 -0.47 14.78
C SER A 86 -1.91 -0.84 14.67
N HIS A 87 -2.52 -1.16 15.81
CA HIS A 87 -3.96 -1.41 15.94
C HIS A 87 -4.50 -0.66 17.16
N SER A 88 -5.72 -0.14 17.07
CA SER A 88 -6.46 0.35 18.23
C SER A 88 -6.93 -0.82 19.09
N LYS A 89 -7.30 -0.51 20.34
CA LYS A 89 -7.92 -1.47 21.25
C LYS A 89 -9.43 -1.29 21.23
N PHE A 90 -10.15 -2.38 21.47
CA PHE A 90 -11.57 -2.28 21.76
C PHE A 90 -11.77 -1.56 23.10
N GLU A 91 -12.60 -0.52 23.11
CA GLU A 91 -13.07 0.17 24.30
C GLU A 91 -14.57 -0.15 24.42
N GLY A 92 -14.94 -0.84 25.50
CA GLY A 92 -16.30 -1.35 25.75
C GLY A 92 -17.15 -0.45 26.62
#